data_AF-A0A2D4STF3-F1
#
_entry.id   AF-A0A2D4STF3-F1
#
_cell.length_a   1.000
_cell.length_b   1.000
_cell.length_c   1.000
_cell.angle_alpha   90.00
_cell.angle_beta   90.00
_cell.angle_gamma   90.00
#
_symmetry.space_group_name_H-M   'P 1'
#
loop_
_entity.id
_entity.type
_entity.pdbx_description
1 polymer ?
#
loop_
_entity_poly.entity_id
_entity_poly.type
_entity_poly.pdbx_seq_one_letter_code
_entity_poly.pdbx_strand_id
1 'polypeptide(L)'
;MALTERIPSGWEFHNESSGTGVEYEYRNVADARVDTYFDLAKGKSKTFEVNLHATYQGKFYLPMVSVEAMYDPTIYAREKGMWVQVLGQNDEG
;
A
#
# COMPACT_ATOMS: atom_id res chain seq x y z
N MET A 1 1.71 -15.12 -2.86
CA MET A 1 1.85 -13.88 -3.68
C MET A 1 2.50 -12.80 -2.82
N ALA A 2 3.17 -11.83 -3.44
CA ALA A 2 3.77 -10.68 -2.75
C ALA A 2 3.15 -9.38 -3.29
N LEU A 3 2.48 -8.62 -2.43
CA LEU A 3 1.96 -7.28 -2.70
C LEU A 3 2.94 -6.25 -2.13
N THR A 4 3.44 -5.37 -2.99
CA THR A 4 4.29 -4.25 -2.63
C THR A 4 3.55 -2.94 -2.82
N GLU A 5 3.50 -2.16 -1.75
CA GLU A 5 2.99 -0.81 -1.72
C GLU A 5 4.11 0.14 -1.27
N ARG A 6 4.28 1.25 -1.99
CA ARG A 6 5.26 2.29 -1.65
C ARG A 6 4.52 3.59 -1.39
N ILE A 7 5.11 4.44 -0.56
CA ILE A 7 4.52 5.73 -0.19
C ILE A 7 5.36 6.89 -0.70
N PRO A 8 4.78 8.09 -0.85
CA PRO A 8 5.54 9.29 -1.16
C PRO A 8 6.54 9.63 -0.06
N SER A 9 7.59 10.37 -0.43
CA SER A 9 8.50 10.97 0.55
C SER A 9 7.75 11.92 1.48
N GLY A 10 7.98 11.80 2.80
CA GLY A 10 7.36 12.65 3.82
C GLY A 10 6.05 12.10 4.38
N TRP A 11 5.60 10.93 3.92
CA TRP A 11 4.56 10.14 4.57
C TRP A 11 5.23 9.01 5.35
N GLU A 12 4.59 8.56 6.42
CA GLU A 12 5.07 7.45 7.24
C GLU A 12 3.98 6.40 7.39
N PHE A 13 4.38 5.13 7.38
CA PHE A 13 3.49 4.04 7.77
C PHE A 13 3.28 4.09 9.28
N HIS A 14 2.02 4.09 9.70
CA HIS A 14 1.68 3.99 11.12
C HIS A 14 1.49 2.52 11.49
N ASN A 15 2.19 2.06 12.54
CA ASN A 15 2.26 0.65 12.92
C ASN A 15 1.06 0.20 13.79
N GLU A 16 -0.08 0.87 13.68
CA GLU A 16 -1.33 0.37 14.22
C GLU A 16 -1.84 -0.74 13.32
N SER A 17 -2.31 -1.84 13.92
CA SER A 17 -2.92 -2.95 13.19
C SER A 17 -4.03 -2.39 12.31
N SER A 18 -3.77 -2.37 11.00
CA SER A 18 -4.70 -1.89 9.99
C SER A 18 -5.88 -2.85 9.89
N GLY A 19 -6.86 -2.64 10.78
CA GLY A 19 -8.30 -2.73 10.55
C GLY A 19 -8.95 -4.05 10.17
N THR A 20 -8.27 -5.01 9.57
CA THR A 20 -8.95 -6.15 8.97
C THR A 20 -8.26 -7.44 9.36
N GLY A 21 -9.01 -8.37 9.97
CA GLY A 21 -8.55 -9.73 10.29
C GLY A 21 -8.32 -10.59 9.04
N VAL A 22 -7.80 -9.99 7.96
CA VAL A 22 -7.46 -10.65 6.71
C VAL A 22 -6.14 -11.37 6.91
N GLU A 23 -6.16 -12.68 6.72
CA GLU A 23 -4.98 -13.52 6.89
C GLU A 23 -3.93 -13.22 5.81
N TYR A 24 -2.72 -12.91 6.28
CA TYR A 24 -1.47 -12.88 5.52
C TYR A 24 -0.45 -13.78 6.22
N GLU A 25 0.50 -14.32 5.45
CA GLU A 25 1.58 -15.18 5.98
C GLU A 25 2.65 -14.34 6.68
N TYR A 26 3.02 -13.23 6.05
CA TYR A 26 4.04 -12.33 6.56
C TYR A 26 3.82 -10.92 6.01
N ARG A 27 4.18 -9.91 6.79
CA ARG A 27 4.19 -8.51 6.36
C ARG A 27 5.48 -7.87 6.82
N ASN A 28 6.20 -7.28 5.88
CA ASN A 28 7.41 -6.51 6.13
C ASN A 28 7.09 -5.03 5.95
N VAL A 29 7.21 -4.25 7.01
CA VAL A 29 6.99 -2.80 6.99
C VAL A 29 8.35 -2.13 7.11
N ALA A 30 8.70 -1.35 6.10
CA ALA A 30 9.86 -0.48 6.07
C ALA A 30 9.40 0.99 5.98
N ASP A 31 10.31 1.94 6.15
CA ASP A 31 9.98 3.37 6.20
C ASP A 31 9.18 3.86 4.98
N ALA A 32 9.50 3.36 3.79
CA ALA A 32 8.92 3.83 2.52
C ALA A 32 8.13 2.76 1.76
N ARG A 33 8.02 1.52 2.29
CA ARG A 33 7.24 0.46 1.66
C ARG A 33 6.67 -0.55 2.63
N VAL A 34 5.58 -1.20 2.21
CA VAL A 34 5.04 -2.39 2.85
C VAL A 34 5.01 -3.52 1.83
N ASP A 35 5.58 -4.66 2.20
CA ASP A 35 5.52 -5.91 1.46
C ASP A 35 4.61 -6.89 2.22
N THR A 36 3.49 -7.31 1.62
CA THR A 36 2.52 -8.25 2.20
C THR A 36 2.53 -9.57 1.44
N TYR A 37 2.77 -10.68 2.14
CA TYR A 37 2.87 -12.02 1.59
C TYR A 37 1.64 -12.83 1.97
N PHE A 38 0.98 -13.44 0.97
CA PHE A 38 -0.29 -14.12 1.17
C PHE A 38 -0.62 -15.12 0.06
N ASP A 39 -1.36 -16.16 0.42
CA ASP A 39 -2.06 -17.00 -0.54
C ASP A 39 -3.36 -16.36 -1.09
N LEU A 40 -3.61 -16.57 -2.38
CA LEU A 40 -4.82 -16.14 -3.07
C LEU A 40 -5.36 -17.27 -3.96
N ALA A 41 -6.50 -17.84 -3.55
CA ALA A 41 -7.17 -18.85 -4.36
C ALA A 41 -7.81 -18.22 -5.62
N LYS A 42 -7.91 -19.01 -6.69
CA LYS A 42 -8.54 -18.59 -7.95
C LYS A 42 -9.96 -18.07 -7.70
N GLY A 43 -10.27 -16.89 -8.23
CA GLY A 43 -11.58 -16.24 -8.08
C GLY A 43 -11.85 -15.66 -6.69
N LYS A 44 -10.85 -15.63 -5.80
CA LYS A 44 -10.92 -14.93 -4.51
C LYS A 44 -10.22 -13.57 -4.59
N SER A 45 -10.59 -12.70 -3.67
CA SER A 45 -9.96 -11.39 -3.44
C SER A 45 -9.53 -11.30 -1.99
N LYS A 46 -8.44 -10.56 -1.74
CA LYS A 46 -8.03 -10.12 -0.41
C LYS A 46 -7.84 -8.61 -0.45
N THR A 47 -8.32 -7.93 0.57
CA THR A 47 -8.13 -6.49 0.76
C THR A 47 -7.18 -6.29 1.91
N PHE A 48 -6.16 -5.48 1.69
CA PHE A 48 -5.15 -5.17 2.67
C PHE A 48 -5.17 -3.68 2.91
N GLU A 49 -5.37 -3.29 4.16
CA GLU A 49 -5.33 -1.89 4.56
C GLU A 49 -3.94 -1.54 5.09
N VAL A 50 -3.54 -0.29 4.90
CA VAL A 50 -2.36 0.33 5.50
C VAL A 50 -2.76 1.72 5.98
N ASN A 51 -2.29 2.07 7.18
CA ASN A 51 -2.51 3.40 7.75
C ASN A 51 -1.30 4.26 7.43
N LEU A 52 -1.54 5.42 6.80
CA LEU A 52 -0.53 6.36 6.39
C LEU A 52 -0.72 7.68 7.12
N HIS A 53 0.37 8.25 7.62
CA HIS A 53 0.39 9.60 8.17
C HIS A 53 1.00 10.57 7.16
N ALA A 54 0.18 11.48 6.62
CA ALA A 54 0.60 12.53 5.71
C ALA A 54 0.94 13.81 6.50
N THR A 55 2.20 13.95 6.89
CA THR A 55 2.64 15.01 7.81
C THR A 55 2.58 16.42 7.22
N TYR A 56 2.65 16.55 5.88
CA TYR A 56 2.78 17.83 5.20
C TYR A 56 1.72 18.03 4.11
N GLN A 57 1.17 19.24 4.05
CA GLN A 57 0.34 19.71 2.94
C GLN A 57 1.18 19.82 1.66
N GLY A 58 0.57 19.54 0.51
CA GLY A 58 1.23 19.66 -0.77
C GLY A 58 0.83 18.57 -1.76
N LYS A 59 1.48 18.61 -2.92
CA LYS A 59 1.26 17.66 -4.02
C LYS A 59 2.34 16.59 -4.00
N PHE A 60 1.93 15.34 -3.83
CA PHE A 60 2.80 14.19 -3.75
C PHE A 60 2.45 13.18 -4.84
N TYR A 61 3.43 12.43 -5.30
CA TYR A 61 3.19 11.31 -6.20
C TYR A 61 3.11 10.02 -5.37
N LEU A 62 1.91 9.43 -5.30
CA LEU A 62 1.70 8.10 -4.76
C LEU A 62 2.19 7.09 -5.80
N PRO A 63 3.22 6.28 -5.48
CA PRO A 63 3.74 5.31 -6.43
C PRO A 63 2.74 4.23 -6.82
N MET A 64 3.11 3.50 -7.86
CA MET A 64 2.41 2.31 -8.33
C MET A 64 2.36 1.25 -7.22
N VAL A 65 1.23 0.55 -7.13
CA VAL A 65 1.06 -0.66 -6.32
C VAL A 65 1.24 -1.88 -7.23
N SER A 66 1.94 -2.91 -6.75
CA SER A 66 2.22 -4.09 -7.54
C SER A 66 2.05 -5.38 -6.75
N VAL A 67 1.54 -6.42 -7.38
CA VAL A 67 1.50 -7.77 -6.83
C VAL A 67 2.07 -8.77 -7.83
N GLU A 68 2.87 -9.72 -7.35
CA GLU A 68 3.48 -10.77 -8.16
C GLU A 68 3.45 -12.15 -7.47
N ALA A 69 3.43 -13.21 -8.26
CA ALA A 69 3.65 -14.56 -7.73
C ALA A 69 5.14 -14.78 -7.46
N MET A 70 5.47 -15.22 -6.24
CA MET A 70 6.86 -15.32 -5.77
C MET A 70 7.69 -16.37 -6.54
N TYR A 71 7.03 -17.35 -7.15
CA TYR A 71 7.67 -18.46 -7.86
C TYR A 71 7.39 -18.44 -9.37
N ASP A 72 6.59 -17.49 -9.86
CA ASP A 72 6.30 -17.31 -11.28
C ASP A 72 6.18 -15.81 -11.62
N PRO A 73 7.27 -15.19 -12.13
CA PRO A 73 7.28 -13.77 -12.43
C PRO A 73 6.40 -13.38 -13.63
N THR A 74 5.82 -14.34 -14.35
CA THR A 74 4.87 -14.07 -15.44
C THR A 74 3.48 -13.72 -14.90
N ILE A 75 3.19 -14.05 -13.64
CA ILE A 75 1.93 -13.77 -12.96
C ILE A 75 2.10 -12.53 -12.10
N TYR A 76 1.63 -11.39 -12.59
CA TYR A 76 1.66 -10.12 -11.87
C TYR A 76 0.48 -9.22 -12.24
N ALA A 77 0.18 -8.26 -11.37
CA ALA A 77 -0.71 -7.15 -11.62
C ALA A 77 -0.13 -5.86 -11.04
N ARG A 78 -0.43 -4.73 -11.66
CA ARG A 78 0.08 -3.41 -11.28
C ARG A 78 -0.98 -2.37 -11.48
N GLU A 79 -1.17 -1.52 -10.48
CA GLU A 79 -2.02 -0.34 -10.56
C GLU A 79 -1.15 0.90 -10.61
N LYS A 80 -1.39 1.77 -11.61
CA LYS A 80 -0.56 2.95 -11.83
C LYS A 80 -0.62 3.88 -10.61
N GLY A 81 0.52 4.50 -10.32
CA GLY A 81 0.59 5.56 -9.33
C GLY A 81 -0.21 6.80 -9.76
N MET A 82 -0.45 7.69 -8.81
CA MET A 82 -1.25 8.89 -9.02
C MET A 82 -0.71 10.08 -8.24
N TRP A 83 -1.00 11.28 -8.74
CA TRP A 83 -0.79 12.49 -7.97
C TRP A 83 -1.89 12.64 -6.92
N VAL A 84 -1.49 12.87 -5.68
CA VAL A 84 -2.36 13.14 -4.54
C VAL A 84 -2.03 14.52 -3.98
N GLN A 85 -3.07 15.26 -3.61
CA GLN A 85 -2.95 16.55 -2.94
C GLN A 85 -3.36 16.37 -1.48
N VAL A 86 -2.45 16.65 -0.56
CA VAL A 86 -2.75 16.76 0.87
C VAL A 86 -3.21 18.18 1.13
N LEU A 87 -4.48 18.31 1.55
CA LEU A 87 -5.11 19.57 1.89
C LEU A 87 -5.00 19.82 3.39
N GLY A 88 -4.93 21.09 3.79
CA GLY A 88 -5.10 21.46 5.18
C GLY A 88 -6.53 21.29 5.65
N GLN A 89 -6.71 21.13 6.96
CA GLN A 89 -8.04 21.04 7.58
C GLN A 89 -8.96 22.25 7.30
N ASN A 90 -8.41 23.37 6.81
CA ASN A 90 -9.15 24.59 6.49
C ASN A 90 -9.29 24.86 4.97
N ASP A 91 -8.82 23.97 4.11
CA ASP A 91 -8.78 24.19 2.65
C ASP A 91 -9.98 23.60 1.89
N GLU A 92 -11.01 23.11 2.62
CA GLU A 92 -12.29 22.70 2.04
C GLU A 92 -13.17 23.94 1.77
N GLY A 93 -12.78 24.70 0.74
CA GLY A 93 -13.55 25.82 0.17
C GLY A 93 -14.38 25.43 -1.04
#